data_AF-A0A659SFG8-F1
#
_entry.id   AF-A0A659SFG8-F1
#
_cell.length_a   1.000
_cell.length_b   1.000
_cell.length_c   1.000
_cell.angle_alpha   90.00
_cell.angle_beta   90.00
_cell.angle_gamma   90.00
#
_symmetry.space_group_name_H-M   'P 1'
#
loop_
_entity.id
_entity.type
_entity.pdbx_description
1 polymer ?
#
loop_
_entity_poly.entity_id
_entity_poly.type
_entity_poly.pdbx_seq_one_letter_code
_entity_poly.pdbx_strand_id
1 'polypeptide(L)'
;LDQGNTFRILMQTLDELGYDVADAADNGPDDPKIIDGQHFLPQHRERIVLVGFRRDLRVISAVTVRCLGRCVPPRRTRRGDVRGPV
;
A
#
# COMPACT_ATOMS: atom_id res chain seq x y z
N LEU A 1 3.47 4.61 21.38
CA LEU A 1 3.17 5.01 19.98
C LEU A 1 2.19 6.18 20.02
N ASP A 2 2.27 7.09 19.05
CA ASP A 2 1.55 8.38 18.94
C ASP A 2 0.02 8.26 18.74
N GLN A 3 -0.64 7.22 19.24
CA GLN A 3 -2.11 6.99 19.18
C GLN A 3 -2.77 7.25 17.80
N GLY A 4 -2.04 7.03 16.70
CA GLY A 4 -2.52 7.29 15.34
C GLY A 4 -2.44 8.75 14.88
N ASN A 5 -1.93 9.67 15.71
CA ASN A 5 -1.85 11.10 15.40
C ASN A 5 -0.90 11.39 14.22
N THR A 6 0.25 10.71 14.14
CA THR A 6 1.16 10.80 12.98
C THR A 6 0.44 10.47 11.66
N PHE A 7 -0.34 9.39 11.63
CA PHE A 7 -1.08 8.99 10.43
C PHE A 7 -2.17 9.99 10.08
N ARG A 8 -2.93 10.46 11.08
CA ARG A 8 -3.96 11.49 10.91
C ARG A 8 -3.38 12.77 10.32
N ILE A 9 -2.27 13.26 10.87
CA ILE A 9 -1.60 14.48 10.38
C ILE A 9 -1.14 14.27 8.94
N LEU A 10 -0.50 13.14 8.63
CA LEU A 10 -0.04 12.82 7.28
C LEU A 10 -1.19 12.84 6.25
N MET A 11 -2.31 12.18 6.57
CA MET A 11 -3.48 12.14 5.68
C MET A 11 -4.12 13.52 5.51
N GLN A 12 -4.20 14.31 6.59
CA GLN A 12 -4.69 15.69 6.54
C GLN A 12 -3.79 16.57 5.65
N THR A 13 -2.47 16.48 5.81
CA THR A 13 -1.52 17.26 4.98
C THR A 13 -1.65 16.91 3.50
N LEU A 14 -1.84 15.63 3.15
CA LEU A 14 -2.04 15.22 1.75
C LEU A 14 -3.35 15.78 1.17
N ASP A 15 -4.42 15.79 1.95
CA ASP A 15 -5.71 16.37 1.56
C ASP A 15 -5.62 17.88 1.32
N GLU A 16 -4.95 18.61 2.23
CA GLU A 16 -4.69 20.04 2.13
C GLU A 16 -3.82 20.40 0.91
N LEU A 17 -2.89 19.53 0.53
CA LEU A 17 -2.08 19.68 -0.68
C LEU A 17 -2.87 19.37 -1.97
N GLY A 18 -4.14 18.97 -1.87
CA GLY A 18 -5.00 18.66 -3.01
C GLY A 18 -4.75 17.28 -3.60
N TYR A 19 -4.30 16.32 -2.79
CA TYR A 19 -4.21 14.92 -3.18
C TYR A 19 -5.33 14.09 -2.55
N ASP A 20 -6.00 13.31 -3.37
CA ASP A 20 -6.91 12.28 -2.93
C ASP A 20 -6.13 10.96 -2.87
N VAL A 21 -6.12 10.33 -1.70
CA VAL A 21 -5.37 9.10 -1.45
C VAL A 21 -6.27 7.88 -1.68
N ALA A 22 -5.80 6.89 -2.42
CA ALA A 22 -6.52 5.64 -2.64
C ALA A 22 -6.79 4.92 -1.31
N ASP A 23 -8.03 4.45 -1.13
CA ASP A 23 -8.48 3.72 0.06
C ASP A 23 -8.26 4.51 1.38
N ALA A 24 -8.27 5.85 1.33
CA ALA A 24 -8.06 6.72 2.50
C ALA A 24 -9.07 6.47 3.64
N ALA A 25 -10.31 6.08 3.29
CA ALA A 25 -11.36 5.81 4.25
C ALA A 25 -11.23 4.45 4.95
N ASP A 26 -10.48 3.51 4.36
CA ASP A 26 -10.34 2.14 4.86
C ASP A 26 -9.21 2.07 5.89
N ASN A 27 -9.50 2.10 7.19
CA ASN A 27 -8.47 2.06 8.25
C ASN A 27 -8.71 0.90 9.23
N GLY A 28 -9.35 -0.17 8.76
CA GLY A 28 -9.67 -1.36 9.55
C GLY A 28 -8.54 -2.40 9.58
N PRO A 29 -8.79 -3.58 10.16
CA PRO A 29 -7.82 -4.68 10.19
C PRO A 29 -7.37 -5.15 8.80
N ASP A 30 -8.27 -5.07 7.82
CA ASP A 30 -8.02 -5.41 6.42
C ASP A 30 -7.68 -4.17 5.57
N ASP A 31 -6.94 -3.21 6.15
CA ASP A 31 -6.54 -1.98 5.44
C ASP A 31 -5.73 -2.33 4.18
N PRO A 32 -6.26 -2.05 2.97
CA PRO A 32 -5.59 -2.41 1.73
C PRO A 32 -4.29 -1.64 1.49
N LYS A 33 -4.06 -0.53 2.21
CA LYS A 33 -2.79 0.21 2.17
C LYS A 33 -1.67 -0.56 2.84
N ILE A 34 -1.96 -1.57 3.67
CA ILE A 34 -0.96 -2.48 4.23
C ILE A 34 -0.69 -3.61 3.24
N ILE A 35 0.56 -3.69 2.78
CA ILE A 35 1.02 -4.72 1.85
C ILE A 35 2.06 -5.59 2.54
N ASP A 36 1.83 -6.90 2.59
CA ASP A 36 2.84 -7.87 3.02
C ASP A 36 3.68 -8.36 1.83
N GLY A 37 4.99 -8.16 1.91
CA GLY A 37 5.96 -8.68 0.96
C GLY A 37 5.94 -10.21 0.80
N GLN A 38 5.34 -10.95 1.74
CA GLN A 38 5.24 -12.42 1.70
C GLN A 38 4.59 -12.98 0.43
N HIS A 39 3.76 -12.16 -0.24
CA HIS A 39 3.08 -12.52 -1.48
C HIS A 39 4.04 -12.53 -2.68
N PHE A 40 5.17 -11.83 -2.58
CA PHE A 40 6.15 -11.68 -3.67
C PHE A 40 7.47 -12.40 -3.38
N LEU A 41 7.90 -12.38 -2.12
CA LEU A 41 9.14 -12.98 -1.65
C LEU A 41 8.85 -13.87 -0.41
N PRO A 42 9.71 -14.84 -0.10
CA PRO A 42 9.56 -15.72 1.06
C PRO A 42 9.97 -15.00 2.37
N GLN A 43 9.39 -13.83 2.62
CA GLN A 43 9.68 -12.99 3.79
C GLN A 43 8.43 -12.19 4.21
N HIS A 44 8.02 -12.31 5.47
CA HIS A 44 7.01 -11.44 6.06
C HIS A 44 7.58 -10.04 6.28
N ARG A 45 7.03 -9.06 5.57
CA ARG A 45 7.43 -7.66 5.69
C ARG A 45 6.28 -6.79 5.25
N GLU A 46 5.53 -6.30 6.23
CA GLU A 46 4.44 -5.37 6.00
C GLU A 46 4.98 -3.94 5.84
N ARG A 47 4.37 -3.21 4.90
CA ARG A 47 4.59 -1.79 4.68
C ARG A 47 3.26 -1.13 4.37
N ILE A 48 3.07 0.07 4.90
CA ILE A 48 1.98 0.95 4.45
C ILE A 48 2.40 1.66 3.16
N VAL A 49 1.50 1.70 2.18
CA VAL A 49 1.69 2.38 0.90
C VAL A 49 0.56 3.38 0.69
N LEU A 50 0.91 4.65 0.53
CA LEU A 50 -0.04 5.72 0.23
C LEU A 50 0.09 6.10 -1.24
N VAL A 51 -1.00 5.95 -1.99
CA VAL A 51 -1.07 6.30 -3.41
C VAL A 51 -1.95 7.54 -3.55
N GLY A 52 -1.33 8.71 -3.74
CA GLY A 52 -2.01 9.98 -3.89
C GLY A 52 -2.19 10.38 -5.36
N PHE A 53 -3.38 10.84 -5.70
CA PHE A 53 -3.71 11.41 -7.02
C PHE A 53 -4.02 12.89 -6.87
N ARG A 54 -3.44 13.71 -7.75
CA ARG A 54 -3.70 15.14 -7.76
C ARG A 54 -5.16 15.39 -8.17
N ARG A 55 -5.93 16.04 -7.31
CA ARG A 55 -7.40 16.20 -7.42
C ARG A 55 -7.83 16.98 -8.67
N ASP A 56 -7.00 17.94 -9.09
CA ASP A 56 -7.22 18.76 -10.28
C ASP A 56 -7.20 17.95 -11.60
N LEU A 57 -6.48 16.82 -11.63
CA LEU A 57 -6.38 15.96 -12.80
C LEU A 57 -7.63 15.07 -13.00
N ARG A 58 -8.54 15.01 -12.03
CA ARG A 58 -9.80 14.23 -12.06
C ARG A 58 -9.62 12.76 -12.50
N VAL A 59 -8.48 12.15 -12.18
CA VAL A 59 -8.12 10.77 -12.57
C VAL A 59 -8.84 9.72 -11.71
N ILE A 60 -9.57 10.15 -10.68
CA ILE A 60 -10.02 9.27 -9.61
C ILE A 60 -11.43 8.80 -9.91
N SER A 61 -11.51 7.62 -10.48
CA SER A 61 -12.77 6.89 -10.54
C SER A 61 -12.65 5.39 -10.35
N ALA A 62 -11.45 4.79 -10.21
CA ALA A 62 -11.35 3.33 -10.10
C ALA A 62 -10.08 2.75 -9.45
N VAL A 63 -9.15 3.54 -8.89
CA VAL A 63 -7.90 2.99 -8.37
C VAL A 63 -8.03 2.61 -6.89
N THR A 64 -7.76 1.34 -6.60
CA THR A 64 -7.68 0.78 -5.24
C THR A 64 -6.43 -0.07 -5.12
N VAL A 65 -5.75 0.01 -3.97
CA VAL A 65 -4.60 -0.81 -3.62
C VAL A 65 -5.01 -2.30 -3.54
N ARG A 66 -6.29 -2.61 -3.30
CA ARG A 66 -6.83 -3.99 -3.36
C ARG A 66 -6.52 -4.72 -4.67
N CYS A 67 -6.38 -3.99 -5.78
CA CYS A 67 -6.02 -4.57 -7.08
C CYS A 67 -4.64 -5.24 -7.10
N LEU A 68 -3.74 -4.94 -6.16
CA LEU A 68 -2.41 -5.58 -6.07
C LEU A 68 -2.47 -7.09 -5.91
N GLY A 69 -3.57 -7.65 -5.39
CA GLY A 69 -3.78 -9.10 -5.37
C GLY A 69 -3.69 -9.74 -6.77
N ARG A 70 -4.01 -8.99 -7.83
CA ARG A 70 -3.89 -9.44 -9.23
C ARG A 70 -2.46 -9.44 -9.74
N CYS A 71 -1.55 -8.75 -9.07
CA CYS A 71 -0.14 -8.63 -9.43
C CYS A 71 0.74 -9.67 -8.72
N VAL A 72 0.15 -10.50 -7.85
CA VAL A 72 0.87 -11.56 -7.15
C VAL A 72 1.30 -12.61 -8.16
N PRO A 73 2.58 -13.00 -8.18
CA PRO A 73 3.07 -13.98 -9.14
C PRO A 73 2.35 -15.33 -8.95
N PRO A 74 1.97 -16.02 -10.04
CA PRO A 74 1.25 -17.30 -9.95
C PRO A 74 2.10 -18.41 -9.34
N ARG A 75 3.43 -18.29 -9.42
CA ARG A 75 4.38 -19.17 -8.74
C ARG A 75 5.06 -18.41 -7.61
N ARG A 76 4.91 -18.92 -6.39
CA ARG A 76 5.56 -18.34 -5.21
C ARG A 76 7.06 -18.61 -5.23
N THR A 77 7.84 -17.54 -5.21
CA THR A 77 9.30 -17.58 -5.05
C THR A 77 9.67 -18.29 -3.76
N ARG A 78 10.48 -19.34 -3.83
CA ARG A 78 10.97 -20.07 -2.66
C ARG A 78 12.24 -19.42 -2.14
N ARG A 79 12.57 -19.66 -0.88
CA ARG A 79 13.82 -19.14 -0.27
C ARG A 79 15.08 -19.59 -1.02
N GLY A 80 15.03 -20.73 -1.72
CA GLY A 80 16.12 -21.21 -2.58
C GLY A 80 16.39 -20.30 -3.78
N ASP A 81 15.34 -19.65 -4.31
CA ASP A 81 15.39 -18.92 -5.58
C ASP A 81 16.00 -17.52 -5.43
N VAL A 82 16.14 -17.02 -4.19
CA VAL A 82 16.59 -15.64 -3.87
C VAL A 82 18.04 -15.62 -3.35
N ARG A 83 18.80 -16.70 -3.52
CA ARG A 83 20.23 -16.71 -3.15
C ARG A 83 21.06 -16.16 -4.29
N GLY A 84 21.96 -15.21 -3.98
CA GLY A 84 23.05 -14.85 -4.89
C GLY A 84 24.04 -16.02 -5.06
N PRO A 85 24.93 -15.97 -6.07
CA PRO A 85 26.02 -16.94 -6.16
C PRO A 85 26.81 -16.95 -4.86
N VAL A 86 27.11 -18.15 -4.36
CA VAL A 86 27.99 -18.36 -3.20
C VAL A 86 29.45 -18.22 -3.60
#